data_AF-A0AAN7HAM4-F1
#
_entry.id   AF-A0AAN7HAM4-F1
#
_cell.length_a   1.000
_cell.length_b   1.000
_cell.length_c   1.000
_cell.angle_alpha   90.00
_cell.angle_beta   90.00
_cell.angle_gamma   90.00
#
_symmetry.space_group_name_H-M   'P 1'
#
loop_
_entity.id
_entity.type
_entity.pdbx_description
1 polymer ?
#
loop_
_entity_poly.entity_id
_entity_poly.type
_entity_poly.pdbx_seq_one_letter_code
_entity_poly.pdbx_strand_id
1 'polypeptide(L)'
;MDPFAPLTIRARAKLVAAGTQHHHTQDSNPESIQAATLEDETKELPASVAAAWLRPADVGYFDPSAEKSSGAGVLVFTDVFHFCDQLTNLASIHSDNAVQRVWWRCLRGKAHVWYNDELSADDRKLLQTDTVASVCDKLRSRFRVSYFHALRRLKQARFTLEDVAAGKNITVFLQSVMRCARALDMSRHLQLIAAFEALDRKIQLLLKEPPSETTEVDAFFAQISRRQGDLRQLAKKHQRRWRPHKY
;
A
#
# COMPACT_ATOMS: atom_id res chain seq x y z
N MET A 1 17.76 -25.47 32.63
CA MET A 1 17.10 -26.55 31.88
C MET A 1 15.63 -26.49 32.20
N ASP A 2 14.84 -25.98 31.27
CA ASP A 2 13.49 -26.46 30.99
C ASP A 2 13.20 -26.08 29.52
N PRO A 3 12.45 -26.92 28.79
CA PRO A 3 12.34 -26.96 27.34
C PRO A 3 11.18 -26.08 26.87
N PHE A 4 11.29 -25.53 25.67
CA PHE A 4 10.21 -25.13 24.73
C PHE A 4 10.67 -23.92 23.92
N ALA A 5 11.66 -24.16 23.05
CA ALA A 5 11.97 -23.27 21.93
C ALA A 5 11.62 -24.01 20.64
N PRO A 6 10.57 -23.61 19.89
CA PRO A 6 10.27 -24.24 18.62
C PRO A 6 11.26 -23.81 17.53
N LEU A 7 11.71 -24.86 16.84
CA LEU A 7 12.81 -24.93 15.88
C LEU A 7 12.51 -24.24 14.55
N THR A 8 13.57 -23.68 14.02
CA THR A 8 13.70 -22.98 12.74
C THR A 8 13.34 -23.86 11.55
N ILE A 9 12.48 -23.32 10.69
CA ILE A 9 12.12 -23.84 9.37
C ILE A 9 13.33 -23.69 8.44
N ARG A 10 14.33 -24.57 8.57
CA ARG A 10 15.43 -24.68 7.60
C ARG A 10 15.88 -26.12 7.32
N ALA A 11 14.98 -27.08 7.53
CA ALA A 11 15.23 -28.47 7.25
C ALA A 11 14.00 -29.10 6.59
N ARG A 12 13.81 -28.92 5.27
CA ARG A 12 12.89 -29.79 4.51
C ARG A 12 12.97 -29.77 2.97
N ALA A 13 14.14 -29.59 2.35
CA ALA A 13 14.27 -29.87 0.92
C ALA A 13 15.72 -30.16 0.47
N LYS A 14 16.33 -31.23 0.97
CA LYS A 14 17.48 -31.90 0.34
C LYS A 14 17.45 -33.38 0.71
N LEU A 15 16.86 -34.19 -0.15
CA LEU A 15 17.24 -35.59 -0.40
C LEU A 15 16.24 -36.17 -1.41
N VAL A 16 16.69 -36.44 -2.64
CA VAL A 16 16.47 -37.70 -3.39
C VAL A 16 17.27 -37.57 -4.70
N ALA A 17 17.97 -38.66 -5.03
CA ALA A 17 18.71 -38.97 -6.26
C ALA A 17 20.17 -38.50 -6.35
N ALA A 18 21.04 -39.29 -5.74
CA ALA A 18 22.42 -39.51 -6.15
C ALA A 18 22.57 -40.98 -6.59
N GLY A 19 23.42 -41.22 -7.61
CA GLY A 19 23.75 -42.53 -8.19
C GLY A 19 23.29 -42.60 -9.66
N THR A 20 24.12 -42.83 -10.67
CA THR A 20 25.30 -43.72 -10.72
C THR A 20 26.17 -43.35 -11.93
N GLN A 21 27.50 -43.33 -11.77
CA GLN A 21 28.48 -43.32 -12.86
C GLN A 21 28.77 -44.76 -13.33
N HIS A 22 28.94 -44.98 -14.64
CA HIS A 22 30.12 -45.66 -15.25
C HIS A 22 29.95 -45.98 -16.76
N HIS A 23 31.08 -45.85 -17.48
CA HIS A 23 31.45 -46.42 -18.80
C HIS A 23 30.76 -45.81 -20.05
N HIS A 24 31.37 -45.60 -21.22
CA HIS A 24 32.50 -46.23 -21.92
C HIS A 24 33.08 -45.28 -23.00
N THR A 25 34.22 -45.68 -23.55
CA THR A 25 35.23 -45.00 -24.37
C THR A 25 34.92 -44.86 -25.88
N GLN A 26 35.65 -43.95 -26.57
CA GLN A 26 35.99 -43.94 -28.03
C GLN A 26 34.82 -43.74 -29.03
N ASP A 27 34.90 -43.02 -30.15
CA ASP A 27 36.01 -42.69 -31.05
C ASP A 27 35.76 -41.36 -31.80
N SER A 28 36.84 -40.84 -32.39
CA SER A 28 36.85 -39.66 -33.27
C SER A 28 36.60 -40.07 -34.72
N ASN A 29 35.72 -39.38 -35.46
CA ASN A 29 36.06 -38.91 -36.82
C ASN A 29 35.09 -37.81 -37.31
N PRO A 30 35.58 -36.76 -38.01
CA PRO A 30 34.79 -35.66 -38.54
C PRO A 30 34.54 -35.83 -40.04
N GLU A 31 33.29 -35.68 -40.51
CA GLU A 31 32.96 -35.27 -41.88
C GLU A 31 31.44 -35.32 -42.07
N SER A 32 30.81 -34.16 -42.27
CA SER A 32 29.78 -33.92 -43.29
C SER A 32 29.05 -32.61 -42.99
N ILE A 33 29.59 -31.54 -43.56
CA ILE A 33 28.87 -30.30 -43.80
C ILE A 33 28.05 -30.53 -45.06
N GLN A 34 26.72 -30.58 -44.95
CA GLN A 34 25.83 -30.21 -46.06
C GLN A 34 24.64 -29.42 -45.52
N ALA A 35 24.52 -28.21 -46.07
CA ALA A 35 23.48 -27.24 -45.83
C ALA A 35 22.18 -27.64 -46.53
N ALA A 36 21.06 -27.54 -45.82
CA ALA A 36 19.74 -27.33 -46.43
C ALA A 36 18.79 -26.69 -45.39
N THR A 37 18.53 -25.40 -45.63
CA THR A 37 17.20 -24.77 -45.62
C THR A 37 16.46 -24.60 -44.27
N LEU A 38 16.39 -23.32 -43.88
CA LEU A 38 15.46 -22.71 -42.91
C LEU A 38 14.01 -23.09 -43.16
N GLU A 39 13.24 -23.39 -42.11
CA GLU A 39 11.95 -22.76 -41.71
C GLU A 39 11.76 -23.05 -40.20
N ASP A 40 11.98 -22.05 -39.34
CA ASP A 40 10.91 -21.34 -38.61
C ASP A 40 10.24 -22.17 -37.49
N GLU A 41 10.95 -22.37 -36.38
CA GLU A 41 10.34 -22.57 -35.04
C GLU A 41 11.33 -22.11 -33.95
N THR A 42 11.75 -20.83 -33.99
CA THR A 42 12.20 -20.15 -32.77
C THR A 42 11.00 -19.45 -32.16
N LYS A 43 10.18 -20.24 -31.47
CA LYS A 43 9.27 -19.71 -30.46
C LYS A 43 10.12 -19.27 -29.29
N GLU A 44 10.82 -18.15 -29.48
CA GLU A 44 11.53 -17.46 -28.42
C GLU A 44 10.53 -17.17 -27.32
N LEU A 45 10.81 -17.75 -26.16
CA LEU A 45 10.25 -17.33 -24.89
C LEU A 45 10.34 -15.79 -24.80
N PRO A 46 9.30 -15.10 -24.29
CA PRO A 46 9.31 -13.65 -24.23
C PRO A 46 10.58 -13.17 -23.57
N ALA A 47 11.28 -12.29 -24.30
CA ALA A 47 12.50 -11.65 -23.90
C ALA A 47 12.49 -11.33 -22.40
N SER A 48 13.34 -12.05 -21.69
CA SER A 48 14.17 -11.53 -20.62
C SER A 48 13.41 -10.69 -19.57
N VAL A 49 13.13 -11.35 -18.44
CA VAL A 49 13.02 -10.73 -17.12
C VAL A 49 14.41 -10.17 -16.71
N ALA A 50 15.04 -9.39 -17.58
CA ALA A 50 16.13 -8.50 -17.19
C ALA A 50 15.52 -7.51 -16.21
N ALA A 51 16.09 -7.40 -15.02
CA ALA A 51 15.64 -6.53 -13.94
C ALA A 51 15.29 -5.12 -14.46
N ALA A 52 14.01 -4.91 -14.80
CA ALA A 52 13.53 -3.68 -15.38
C ALA A 52 13.89 -2.56 -14.42
N TRP A 53 14.68 -1.59 -14.90
CA TRP A 53 15.04 -0.43 -14.10
C TRP A 53 13.76 0.27 -13.65
N LEU A 54 13.52 0.24 -12.36
CA LEU A 54 12.34 0.85 -11.75
C LEU A 54 12.42 2.36 -11.93
N ARG A 55 11.50 2.95 -12.69
CA ARG A 55 11.46 4.40 -12.90
C ARG A 55 10.66 5.06 -11.78
N PRO A 56 10.93 6.35 -11.44
CA PRO A 56 10.15 7.06 -10.43
C PRO A 56 8.64 7.08 -10.72
N ALA A 57 8.25 7.12 -11.99
CA ALA A 57 6.85 7.08 -12.40
C ALA A 57 6.18 5.72 -12.11
N ASP A 58 6.93 4.62 -12.16
CA ASP A 58 6.43 3.28 -11.84
C ASP A 58 6.26 3.10 -10.32
N VAL A 59 7.04 3.84 -9.52
CA VAL A 59 6.89 3.91 -8.06
C VAL A 59 5.71 4.80 -7.66
N GLY A 60 5.55 5.93 -8.34
CA GLY A 60 4.70 7.04 -7.93
C GLY A 60 5.43 8.04 -7.04
N TYR A 61 4.94 9.27 -7.00
CA TYR A 61 5.57 10.38 -6.27
C TYR A 61 4.96 10.56 -4.88
N PHE A 62 5.74 11.06 -3.93
CA PHE A 62 5.27 11.37 -2.59
C PHE A 62 5.31 12.87 -2.34
N ASP A 63 4.14 13.46 -2.07
CA ASP A 63 3.98 14.85 -1.67
C ASP A 63 2.98 14.96 -0.51
N PRO A 64 3.44 15.15 0.74
CA PRO A 64 2.57 15.25 1.90
C PRO A 64 1.73 16.54 1.94
N SER A 65 2.03 17.52 1.07
CA SER A 65 1.36 18.82 1.02
C SER A 65 0.41 18.97 -0.16
N ALA A 66 0.33 17.98 -1.05
CA ALA A 66 -0.59 18.03 -2.18
C ALA A 66 -2.06 17.94 -1.70
N GLU A 67 -2.89 18.91 -2.09
CA GLU A 67 -4.30 18.97 -1.67
C GLU A 67 -5.19 17.91 -2.34
N LYS A 68 -4.80 17.41 -3.52
CA LYS A 68 -5.47 16.32 -4.26
C LYS A 68 -4.43 15.58 -5.11
N SER A 69 -4.60 14.26 -5.26
CA SER A 69 -3.84 13.49 -6.26
C SER A 69 -4.08 14.13 -7.63
N SER A 70 -3.04 14.74 -8.20
CA SER A 70 -3.17 15.51 -9.44
C SER A 70 -3.70 14.63 -10.57
N GLY A 71 -4.74 15.07 -11.27
CA GLY A 71 -5.45 14.34 -12.32
C GLY A 71 -4.65 14.11 -13.61
N ALA A 72 -3.32 14.17 -13.54
CA ALA A 72 -2.41 14.12 -14.68
C ALA A 72 -1.73 12.75 -14.78
N GLY A 73 -2.47 11.64 -14.77
CA GLY A 73 -1.95 10.27 -15.03
C GLY A 73 -0.80 9.78 -14.13
N VAL A 74 -0.36 10.60 -13.17
CA VAL A 74 0.82 10.40 -12.35
C VAL A 74 0.33 10.10 -10.94
N LEU A 75 0.73 8.93 -10.43
CA LEU A 75 0.38 8.51 -9.09
C LEU A 75 1.11 9.40 -8.06
N VAL A 76 0.34 10.13 -7.25
CA VAL A 76 0.86 10.96 -6.17
C VAL A 76 0.27 10.51 -4.84
N PHE A 77 1.14 10.07 -3.94
CA PHE A 77 0.82 9.70 -2.57
C PHE A 77 0.90 10.93 -1.67
N THR A 78 -0.19 11.22 -0.97
CA THR A 78 -0.24 12.23 0.09
C THR A 78 -0.06 11.65 1.49
N ASP A 79 -0.23 10.32 1.61
CA ASP A 79 -0.07 9.59 2.86
C ASP A 79 1.24 8.83 2.84
N VAL A 80 2.11 9.13 3.81
CA VAL A 80 3.41 8.47 3.97
C VAL A 80 3.26 6.97 4.13
N PHE A 81 2.20 6.51 4.77
CA PHE A 81 2.00 5.08 4.98
C PHE A 81 1.71 4.35 3.67
N HIS A 82 0.88 4.91 2.79
CA HIS A 82 0.61 4.33 1.47
C HIS A 82 1.86 4.32 0.60
N PHE A 83 2.66 5.39 0.64
CA PHE A 83 3.93 5.43 -0.07
C PHE A 83 4.90 4.36 0.45
N CYS A 84 5.05 4.22 1.77
CA CYS A 84 5.89 3.17 2.36
C CYS A 84 5.38 1.75 2.02
N ASP A 85 4.06 1.53 2.05
CA ASP A 85 3.46 0.24 1.67
C ASP A 85 3.78 -0.09 0.18
N GLN A 86 3.75 0.92 -0.71
CA GLN A 86 4.15 0.78 -2.11
C GLN A 86 5.64 0.47 -2.27
N LEU A 87 6.52 1.15 -1.53
CA LEU A 87 7.95 0.87 -1.56
C LEU A 87 8.26 -0.56 -1.11
N THR A 88 7.65 -1.02 -0.01
CA THR A 88 7.80 -2.39 0.49
C THR A 88 7.26 -3.41 -0.52
N ASN A 89 6.14 -3.14 -1.18
CA ASN A 89 5.61 -4.02 -2.23
C ASN A 89 6.60 -4.11 -3.41
N LEU A 90 7.06 -2.98 -3.93
CA LEU A 90 8.03 -2.95 -5.04
C LEU A 90 9.36 -3.61 -4.67
N ALA A 91 9.79 -3.50 -3.41
CA ALA A 91 10.99 -4.18 -2.94
C ALA A 91 10.84 -5.70 -2.98
N SER A 92 9.63 -6.23 -2.72
CA SER A 92 9.35 -7.66 -2.81
C SER A 92 9.36 -8.18 -4.27
N ILE A 93 9.03 -7.32 -5.24
CA ILE A 93 8.97 -7.66 -6.66
C ILE A 93 10.32 -7.45 -7.36
N HIS A 94 10.98 -6.30 -7.12
CA HIS A 94 12.14 -5.83 -7.87
C HIS A 94 13.45 -5.81 -7.08
N SER A 95 13.44 -6.26 -5.81
CA SER A 95 14.50 -6.16 -4.80
C SER A 95 14.64 -4.79 -4.12
N ASP A 96 15.09 -4.79 -2.86
CA ASP A 96 15.42 -3.58 -2.08
C ASP A 96 16.36 -2.64 -2.83
N ASN A 97 17.42 -3.18 -3.46
CA ASN A 97 18.43 -2.39 -4.18
C ASN A 97 17.83 -1.59 -5.36
N ALA A 98 16.81 -2.14 -6.03
CA ALA A 98 16.15 -1.42 -7.11
C ALA A 98 15.38 -0.20 -6.57
N VAL A 99 14.68 -0.37 -5.45
CA VAL A 99 13.88 0.68 -4.80
C VAL A 99 14.79 1.75 -4.18
N GLN A 100 15.88 1.35 -3.51
CA GLN A 100 16.89 2.25 -2.92
C GLN A 100 17.44 3.27 -3.92
N ARG A 101 17.65 2.86 -5.17
CA ARG A 101 18.18 3.74 -6.23
C ARG A 101 17.20 4.81 -6.70
N VAL A 102 15.90 4.64 -6.47
CA VAL A 102 14.86 5.47 -7.09
C VAL A 102 13.97 6.24 -6.10
N TRP A 103 13.77 5.77 -4.87
CA TRP A 103 12.77 6.34 -3.95
C TRP A 103 12.96 7.85 -3.69
N TRP A 104 14.21 8.32 -3.55
CA TRP A 104 14.51 9.72 -3.27
C TRP A 104 14.11 10.64 -4.43
N ARG A 105 14.13 10.13 -5.67
CA ARG A 105 13.65 10.87 -6.87
C ARG A 105 12.13 11.01 -6.89
N CYS A 106 11.43 10.19 -6.13
CA CYS A 106 9.97 10.17 -6.01
C CYS A 106 9.47 11.25 -5.03
N LEU A 107 10.34 11.82 -4.21
CA LEU A 107 9.97 12.87 -3.26
C LEU A 107 9.66 14.19 -3.99
N ARG A 108 8.59 14.86 -3.55
CA ARG A 108 8.10 16.15 -4.07
C ARG A 108 7.71 17.08 -2.92
N GLY A 109 7.58 18.36 -3.24
CA GLY A 109 7.15 19.39 -2.30
C GLY A 109 7.95 19.37 -0.99
N LYS A 110 7.24 19.33 0.14
CA LYS A 110 7.85 19.31 1.47
C LYS A 110 8.75 18.09 1.72
N ALA A 111 8.47 16.96 1.08
CA ALA A 111 9.30 15.77 1.22
C ALA A 111 10.65 15.91 0.51
N HIS A 112 10.67 16.60 -0.63
CA HIS A 112 11.90 16.89 -1.36
C HIS A 112 12.80 17.87 -0.59
N VAL A 113 12.21 18.93 -0.03
CA VAL A 113 12.91 19.91 0.82
C VAL A 113 13.52 19.23 2.04
N TRP A 114 12.76 18.39 2.74
CA TRP A 114 13.31 17.61 3.87
C TRP A 114 14.53 16.80 3.47
N TYR A 115 14.49 16.10 2.33
CA TYR A 115 15.59 15.25 1.91
C TYR A 115 16.85 16.04 1.55
N ASN A 116 16.72 17.14 0.82
CA ASN A 116 17.87 17.91 0.33
C ASN A 116 18.39 18.96 1.31
N ASP A 117 17.49 19.60 2.07
CA ASP A 117 17.82 20.79 2.84
C ASP A 117 17.86 20.50 4.35
N GLU A 118 17.00 19.59 4.85
CA GLU A 118 16.95 19.29 6.29
C GLU A 118 17.83 18.10 6.71
N LEU A 119 18.04 17.11 5.83
CA LEU A 119 18.95 16.00 6.13
C LEU A 119 20.41 16.41 5.92
N SER A 120 21.28 15.94 6.81
CA SER A 120 22.72 16.07 6.63
C SER A 120 23.20 15.24 5.44
N ALA A 121 24.38 15.59 4.90
CA ALA A 121 24.97 14.83 3.80
C ALA A 121 25.25 13.36 4.20
N ASP A 122 25.61 13.13 5.45
CA ASP A 122 25.89 11.79 5.98
C ASP A 122 24.59 10.99 6.18
N ASP A 123 23.54 11.61 6.70
CA ASP A 123 22.21 10.97 6.82
C ASP A 123 21.65 10.59 5.45
N ARG A 124 21.83 11.45 4.44
CA ARG A 124 21.41 11.14 3.06
C ARG A 124 22.15 9.94 2.50
N LYS A 125 23.47 9.89 2.66
CA LYS A 125 24.29 8.75 2.21
C LYS A 125 23.85 7.47 2.91
N LEU A 126 23.64 7.54 4.22
CA LEU A 126 23.16 6.41 5.00
C LEU A 126 21.81 5.91 4.45
N LEU A 127 20.83 6.80 4.29
CA LEU A 127 19.50 6.46 3.74
C LEU A 127 19.53 5.93 2.31
N GLN A 128 20.53 6.28 1.50
CA GLN A 128 20.67 5.73 0.14
C GLN A 128 21.18 4.27 0.17
N THR A 129 21.91 3.90 1.20
CA THR A 129 22.48 2.54 1.37
C THR A 129 21.67 1.65 2.31
N ASP A 130 20.74 2.23 3.07
CA ASP A 130 19.94 1.53 4.07
C ASP A 130 18.77 0.77 3.45
N THR A 131 18.26 -0.24 4.15
CA THR A 131 17.14 -1.09 3.71
C THR A 131 15.87 -0.28 3.47
N VAL A 132 14.98 -0.78 2.61
CA VAL A 132 13.69 -0.12 2.34
C VAL A 132 12.87 0.03 3.62
N ALA A 133 12.98 -0.93 4.56
CA ALA A 133 12.34 -0.86 5.87
C ALA A 133 12.80 0.37 6.67
N SER A 134 14.13 0.56 6.80
CA SER A 134 14.69 1.70 7.53
C SER A 134 14.32 3.04 6.89
N VAL A 135 14.33 3.11 5.54
CA VAL A 135 13.89 4.30 4.80
C VAL A 135 12.43 4.59 5.12
N CYS A 136 11.57 3.58 5.08
CA CYS A 136 10.14 3.70 5.42
C CYS A 136 9.93 4.19 6.85
N ASP A 137 10.73 3.75 7.82
CA ASP A 137 10.62 4.16 9.21
C ASP A 137 11.04 5.62 9.41
N LYS A 138 12.11 6.07 8.75
CA LYS A 138 12.51 7.49 8.74
C LYS A 138 11.47 8.39 8.07
N LEU A 139 10.90 7.95 6.94
CA LEU A 139 9.81 8.66 6.27
C LEU A 139 8.58 8.77 7.18
N ARG A 140 8.14 7.66 7.78
CA ARG A 140 7.01 7.64 8.72
C ARG A 140 7.28 8.56 9.91
N SER A 141 8.45 8.50 10.52
CA SER A 141 8.80 9.36 11.66
C SER A 141 8.69 10.85 11.32
N ARG A 142 9.11 11.26 10.11
CA ARG A 142 9.06 12.66 9.68
C ARG A 142 7.67 13.13 9.25
N PHE A 143 6.95 12.33 8.47
CA PHE A 143 5.73 12.76 7.76
C PHE A 143 4.43 12.17 8.32
N ARG A 144 4.50 11.30 9.34
CA ARG A 144 3.30 10.85 10.05
C ARG A 144 2.57 12.04 10.63
N VAL A 145 1.24 11.99 10.59
CA VAL A 145 0.40 12.96 11.29
C VAL A 145 0.78 12.95 12.77
N SER A 146 1.14 14.12 13.32
CA SER A 146 1.49 14.25 14.73
C SER A 146 0.42 13.60 15.62
N TYR A 147 0.87 12.85 16.63
CA TYR A 147 0.00 12.12 17.56
C TYR A 147 -1.11 13.00 18.12
N PHE A 148 -0.79 14.22 18.57
CA PHE A 148 -1.77 15.16 19.12
C PHE A 148 -2.82 15.57 18.08
N HIS A 149 -2.40 15.86 16.85
CA HIS A 149 -3.32 16.22 15.77
C HIS A 149 -4.21 15.05 15.35
N ALA A 150 -3.64 13.85 15.25
CA ALA A 150 -4.37 12.63 14.94
C ALA A 150 -5.41 12.33 16.03
N LEU A 151 -5.02 12.39 17.31
CA LEU A 151 -5.90 12.17 18.44
C LEU A 151 -7.02 13.20 18.52
N ARG A 152 -6.70 14.49 18.36
CA ARG A 152 -7.70 15.57 18.34
C ARG A 152 -8.71 15.36 17.21
N ARG A 153 -8.22 15.06 16.00
CA ARG A 153 -9.07 14.82 14.84
C ARG A 153 -9.93 13.57 15.02
N LEU A 154 -9.40 12.50 15.60
CA LEU A 154 -10.15 11.28 15.89
C LEU A 154 -11.29 11.54 16.88
N LYS A 155 -11.03 12.27 17.97
CA LYS A 155 -12.06 12.64 18.96
C LYS A 155 -13.17 13.53 18.40
N GLN A 156 -12.83 14.38 17.44
CA GLN A 156 -13.76 15.32 16.80
C GLN A 156 -14.43 14.75 15.55
N ALA A 157 -14.02 13.57 15.07
CA ALA A 157 -14.52 12.99 13.84
C ALA A 157 -16.01 12.65 13.98
N ARG A 158 -16.83 13.34 13.18
CA ARG A 158 -18.27 13.08 13.07
C ARG A 158 -18.69 13.15 11.61
N PHE A 159 -19.48 12.18 11.19
CA PHE A 159 -20.12 12.18 9.87
C PHE A 159 -21.62 11.93 10.04
N THR A 160 -22.39 12.91 9.60
CA THR A 160 -23.82 13.03 9.91
C THR A 160 -24.68 12.86 8.66
N LEU A 161 -26.00 12.77 8.85
CA LEU A 161 -26.93 12.79 7.72
C LEU A 161 -26.92 14.11 6.95
N GLU A 162 -26.50 15.22 7.59
CA GLU A 162 -26.32 16.50 6.92
C GLU A 162 -25.15 16.45 5.94
N ASP A 163 -24.06 15.79 6.33
CA ASP A 163 -22.91 15.56 5.44
C ASP A 163 -23.30 14.73 4.21
N VAL A 164 -24.10 13.68 4.42
CA VAL A 164 -24.67 12.88 3.31
C VAL A 164 -25.54 13.74 2.41
N ALA A 165 -26.40 14.59 2.98
CA ALA A 165 -27.29 15.44 2.21
C ALA A 165 -26.56 16.55 1.46
N ALA A 166 -25.44 17.04 2.00
CA ALA A 166 -24.52 17.95 1.35
C ALA A 166 -23.64 17.26 0.28
N GLY A 167 -23.83 15.96 0.05
CA GLY A 167 -23.11 15.20 -0.97
C GLY A 167 -21.68 14.83 -0.59
N LYS A 168 -21.30 14.93 0.70
CA LYS A 168 -19.96 14.53 1.14
C LYS A 168 -19.80 13.01 0.98
N ASN A 169 -18.60 12.60 0.57
CA ASN A 169 -18.29 11.20 0.36
C ASN A 169 -17.90 10.52 1.69
N ILE A 170 -18.76 9.63 2.18
CA ILE A 170 -18.55 8.86 3.41
C ILE A 170 -17.27 8.03 3.36
N THR A 171 -16.92 7.45 2.21
CA THR A 171 -15.71 6.63 2.06
C THR A 171 -14.45 7.46 2.27
N VAL A 172 -14.41 8.65 1.67
CA VAL A 172 -13.30 9.60 1.84
C VAL A 172 -13.18 10.04 3.30
N PHE A 173 -14.31 10.29 3.97
CA PHE A 173 -14.31 10.61 5.39
C PHE A 173 -13.73 9.45 6.23
N LEU A 174 -14.24 8.23 6.05
CA LEU A 174 -13.80 7.05 6.81
C LEU A 174 -12.33 6.75 6.61
N GLN A 175 -11.83 6.81 5.37
CA GLN A 175 -10.40 6.68 5.08
C GLN A 175 -9.57 7.75 5.81
N SER A 176 -10.08 8.98 5.91
CA SER A 176 -9.40 10.03 6.67
C SER A 176 -9.34 9.75 8.17
N VAL A 177 -10.38 9.11 8.73
CA VAL A 177 -10.44 8.69 10.14
C VAL A 177 -9.48 7.53 10.39
N MET A 178 -9.51 6.51 9.52
CA MET A 178 -8.60 5.36 9.58
C MET A 178 -7.14 5.80 9.49
N ARG A 179 -6.81 6.77 8.64
CA ARG A 179 -5.47 7.38 8.56
C ARG A 179 -5.04 8.01 9.89
N CYS A 180 -5.95 8.73 10.57
CA CYS A 180 -5.65 9.30 11.89
C CYS A 180 -5.43 8.19 12.92
N ALA A 181 -6.27 7.16 12.92
CA ALA A 181 -6.11 6.01 13.81
C ALA A 181 -4.81 5.23 13.54
N ARG A 182 -4.40 5.07 12.28
CA ARG A 182 -3.11 4.48 11.89
C ARG A 182 -1.92 5.29 12.41
N ALA A 183 -2.03 6.62 12.42
CA ALA A 183 -1.01 7.50 13.01
C ALA A 183 -0.92 7.40 14.55
N LEU A 184 -1.89 6.75 15.21
CA LEU A 184 -1.87 6.41 16.63
C LEU A 184 -1.48 4.94 16.86
N ASP A 185 -0.93 4.28 15.85
CA ASP A 185 -0.48 2.88 15.88
C ASP A 185 -1.62 1.88 16.21
N MET A 186 -2.88 2.26 15.93
CA MET A 186 -4.03 1.37 16.10
C MET A 186 -4.01 0.24 15.06
N SER A 187 -4.41 -0.97 15.46
CA SER A 187 -4.56 -2.11 14.56
C SER A 187 -5.61 -1.83 13.48
N ARG A 188 -5.56 -2.56 12.36
CA ARG A 188 -6.52 -2.37 11.25
C ARG A 188 -7.98 -2.52 11.70
N HIS A 189 -8.24 -3.47 12.60
CA HIS A 189 -9.55 -3.66 13.19
C HIS A 189 -9.98 -2.45 14.04
N LEU A 190 -9.11 -1.94 14.91
CA LEU A 190 -9.40 -0.74 15.72
C LEU A 190 -9.59 0.52 14.86
N GLN A 191 -8.88 0.62 13.73
CA GLN A 191 -9.10 1.70 12.76
C GLN A 191 -10.52 1.65 12.17
N LEU A 192 -11.04 0.46 11.86
CA LEU A 192 -12.41 0.27 11.36
C LEU A 192 -13.45 0.60 12.42
N ILE A 193 -13.24 0.16 13.67
CA ILE A 193 -14.12 0.50 14.80
C ILE A 193 -14.16 2.02 14.95
N ALA A 194 -13.02 2.69 15.04
CA ALA A 194 -12.97 4.14 15.21
C ALA A 194 -13.64 4.89 14.04
N ALA A 195 -13.53 4.37 12.81
CA ALA A 195 -14.22 4.92 11.65
C ALA A 195 -15.74 4.72 11.73
N PHE A 196 -16.21 3.56 12.17
CA PHE A 196 -17.64 3.27 12.38
C PHE A 196 -18.23 4.13 13.52
N GLU A 197 -17.52 4.26 14.64
CA GLU A 197 -17.92 5.08 15.78
C GLU A 197 -17.99 6.58 15.45
N ALA A 198 -17.24 7.03 14.43
CA ALA A 198 -17.31 8.40 13.94
C ALA A 198 -18.60 8.70 13.14
N LEU A 199 -19.37 7.69 12.73
CA LEU A 199 -20.65 7.86 12.05
C LEU A 199 -21.77 8.18 13.05
N ASP A 200 -22.73 9.01 12.64
CA ASP A 200 -23.95 9.26 13.42
C ASP A 200 -24.76 7.96 13.62
N ARG A 201 -25.44 7.83 14.77
CA ARG A 201 -26.20 6.64 15.18
C ARG A 201 -27.19 6.18 14.12
N LYS A 202 -27.83 7.10 13.41
CA LYS A 202 -28.77 6.77 12.33
C LYS A 202 -28.10 6.10 11.13
N ILE A 203 -26.86 6.49 10.84
CA ILE A 203 -26.04 5.87 9.79
C ILE A 203 -25.53 4.52 10.29
N GLN A 204 -25.08 4.44 11.54
CA GLN A 204 -24.64 3.19 12.17
C GLN A 204 -25.75 2.12 12.15
N LEU A 205 -27.00 2.47 12.45
CA LEU A 205 -28.14 1.53 12.40
C LEU A 205 -28.42 0.98 10.99
N LEU A 206 -28.08 1.76 9.96
CA LEU A 206 -28.16 1.31 8.58
C LEU A 206 -26.93 0.51 8.15
N LEU A 207 -25.84 0.54 8.88
CA LEU A 207 -24.66 -0.27 8.59
C LEU A 207 -24.64 -1.45 9.57
N LYS A 208 -23.91 -2.51 9.22
CA LYS A 208 -23.59 -3.52 10.22
C LYS A 208 -22.25 -3.09 10.80
N GLU A 209 -22.15 -3.12 12.12
CA GLU A 209 -20.87 -2.94 12.79
C GLU A 209 -19.89 -3.97 12.22
N PRO A 210 -18.62 -3.60 11.96
CA PRO A 210 -17.61 -4.53 11.48
C PRO A 210 -17.54 -5.74 12.44
N PRO A 211 -17.98 -6.94 12.01
CA PRO A 211 -18.38 -8.01 12.92
C PRO A 211 -17.22 -8.73 13.62
N SER A 212 -15.98 -8.54 13.17
CA SER A 212 -14.83 -9.29 13.69
C SER A 212 -13.50 -8.60 13.42
N GLU A 213 -12.45 -9.04 14.14
CA GLU A 213 -11.04 -8.71 13.86
C GLU A 213 -10.60 -9.10 12.44
N THR A 214 -11.30 -10.05 11.82
CA THR A 214 -11.07 -10.53 10.45
C THR A 214 -11.87 -9.77 9.40
N THR A 215 -12.64 -8.75 9.77
CA THR A 215 -13.43 -7.98 8.81
C THR A 215 -12.49 -7.26 7.85
N GLU A 216 -12.52 -7.67 6.59
CA GLU A 216 -11.78 -7.00 5.54
C GLU A 216 -12.35 -5.60 5.32
N VAL A 217 -11.43 -4.64 5.18
CA VAL A 217 -11.73 -3.24 4.90
C VAL A 217 -12.62 -3.13 3.65
N ASP A 218 -12.35 -3.94 2.63
CA ASP A 218 -13.10 -3.97 1.38
C ASP A 218 -14.53 -4.46 1.55
N ALA A 219 -14.76 -5.46 2.42
CA ALA A 219 -16.11 -5.94 2.72
C ALA A 219 -16.96 -4.85 3.37
N PHE A 220 -16.36 -4.05 4.27
CA PHE A 220 -17.03 -2.93 4.92
C PHE A 220 -17.35 -1.80 3.92
N PHE A 221 -16.40 -1.41 3.06
CA PHE A 221 -16.65 -0.39 2.03
C PHE A 221 -17.66 -0.86 0.96
N ALA A 222 -17.67 -2.15 0.61
CA ALA A 222 -18.67 -2.73 -0.27
C ALA A 222 -20.08 -2.65 0.35
N GLN A 223 -20.20 -2.88 1.66
CA GLN A 223 -21.47 -2.73 2.36
C GLN A 223 -22.00 -1.29 2.29
N ILE A 224 -21.13 -0.30 2.52
CA ILE A 224 -21.49 1.12 2.43
C ILE A 224 -21.97 1.46 1.02
N SER A 225 -21.25 0.99 0.00
CA SER A 225 -21.59 1.22 -1.41
C SER A 225 -22.97 0.65 -1.75
N ARG A 226 -23.29 -0.56 -1.28
CA ARG A 226 -24.62 -1.19 -1.46
C ARG A 226 -25.75 -0.40 -0.80
N ARG A 227 -25.49 0.27 0.32
CA ARG A 227 -26.50 1.04 1.08
C ARG A 227 -26.49 2.55 0.79
N GLN A 228 -25.71 2.99 -0.21
CA GLN A 228 -25.59 4.41 -0.53
C GLN A 228 -26.93 5.04 -0.95
N GLY A 229 -27.77 4.27 -1.66
CA GLY A 229 -29.13 4.70 -2.03
C GLY A 229 -30.00 4.99 -0.80
N ASP A 230 -30.03 4.06 0.15
CA ASP A 230 -30.79 4.17 1.39
C ASP A 230 -30.32 5.35 2.24
N LEU A 231 -28.99 5.55 2.33
CA LEU A 231 -28.40 6.68 3.04
C LEU A 231 -28.84 8.02 2.45
N ARG A 232 -28.85 8.15 1.12
CA ARG A 232 -29.33 9.37 0.45
C ARG A 232 -30.82 9.61 0.69
N GLN A 233 -31.63 8.56 0.68
CA GLN A 233 -33.07 8.68 0.98
C GLN A 233 -33.30 9.09 2.43
N LEU A 234 -32.57 8.48 3.38
CA LEU A 234 -32.64 8.83 4.80
C LEU A 234 -32.22 10.29 5.03
N ALA A 235 -31.16 10.74 4.38
CA ALA A 235 -30.69 12.12 4.43
C ALA A 235 -31.73 13.12 3.88
N LYS A 236 -32.39 12.81 2.76
CA LYS A 236 -33.49 13.62 2.22
C LYS A 236 -34.68 13.70 3.19
N LYS A 237 -35.07 12.58 3.81
CA LYS A 237 -36.15 12.54 4.82
C LYS A 237 -35.78 13.37 6.06
N HIS A 238 -34.51 13.33 6.47
CA HIS A 238 -33.99 14.15 7.55
C HIS A 238 -34.12 15.65 7.24
N GLN A 239 -33.66 16.10 6.07
CA GLN A 239 -33.75 17.50 5.67
C GLN A 239 -35.19 18.03 5.61
N ARG A 240 -36.13 17.23 5.08
CA ARG A 240 -37.56 17.63 5.01
C ARG A 240 -38.18 17.87 6.38
N ARG A 241 -37.77 17.11 7.39
CA ARG A 241 -38.26 17.22 8.76
C ARG A 241 -37.67 18.44 9.51
N TRP A 242 -36.50 18.91 9.10
CA TRP A 242 -35.79 20.04 9.73
C TRP A 242 -35.93 21.37 9.00
N ARG A 243 -36.59 21.44 7.82
CA ARG A 243 -36.93 22.74 7.22
C ARG A 243 -38.07 23.36 8.04
N PRO A 244 -37.84 24.45 8.80
CA PRO A 244 -38.94 25.17 9.42
C PRO A 244 -39.84 25.72 8.31
N HIS A 245 -41.15 25.62 8.50
CA HIS A 245 -42.12 26.26 7.60
C HIS A 245 -41.79 27.75 7.62
N LYS A 246 -41.30 28.28 6.51
CA LYS A 246 -41.24 29.72 6.29
C LYS A 246 -42.69 30.17 6.18
N TYR A 247 -43.20 30.73 7.28
CA TYR A 247 -44.39 31.58 7.25
C TYR A 247 -44.04 32.89 6.54
#